data_AF-A0A957TXC3-F1
#
_entry.id   AF-A0A957TXC3-F1
#
_cell.length_a   1.000
_cell.length_b   1.000
_cell.length_c   1.000
_cell.angle_alpha   90.00
_cell.angle_beta   90.00
_cell.angle_gamma   90.00
#
_symmetry.space_group_name_H-M   'P 1'
#
loop_
_entity.id
_entity.type
_entity.pdbx_description
1 polymer ?
#
loop_
_entity_poly.entity_id
_entity_poly.type
_entity_poly.pdbx_seq_one_letter_code
_entity_poly.pdbx_strand_id
1 'polypeptide(L)'
;MTTDSQRLTFRASYVPALEAGSYSVSMTQTVRVAGQAQHFATQRTFHVAGERFVLNPQDIYAVFPPAGSLGDHANVLPHIIFTNGTLPWERDAQRGNAERTPWLALLLFDETEAPSPQNIPLDTLLATPNRTARLPAITLEPGQQGSDLVTVIDVPQALLASMLPSAAELRWLAHVR
;
A
#
# COMPACT_ATOMS: atom_id res chain seq x y z
N MET A 1 7.38 -17.02 40.44
CA MET A 1 6.27 -16.26 39.86
C MET A 1 6.81 -14.93 39.38
N THR A 2 7.16 -14.82 38.11
CA THR A 2 7.59 -13.57 37.48
C THR A 2 6.35 -12.90 36.91
N THR A 3 5.97 -11.77 37.49
CA THR A 3 4.98 -10.86 36.92
C THR A 3 5.56 -10.28 35.64
N ASP A 4 5.10 -10.82 34.51
CA ASP A 4 5.39 -10.27 33.18
C ASP A 4 4.68 -8.91 33.08
N SER A 5 5.45 -7.83 33.08
CA SER A 5 4.93 -6.48 32.99
C SER A 5 4.43 -6.23 31.57
N GLN A 6 3.12 -6.23 31.36
CA GLN A 6 2.54 -5.89 30.06
C GLN A 6 2.84 -4.43 29.70
N ARG A 7 3.58 -4.22 28.61
CA ARG A 7 3.95 -2.90 28.10
C ARG A 7 3.00 -2.48 26.99
N LEU A 8 2.14 -1.50 27.25
CA LEU A 8 1.37 -0.80 26.21
C LEU A 8 2.30 0.17 25.45
N THR A 9 2.29 0.12 24.12
CA THR A 9 3.07 1.02 23.27
C THR A 9 2.18 1.63 22.20
N PHE A 10 2.18 2.95 22.09
CA PHE A 10 1.52 3.67 21.00
C PHE A 10 2.51 3.85 19.85
N ARG A 11 2.10 3.51 18.63
CA ARG A 11 2.92 3.64 17.42
C ARG A 11 2.21 4.51 16.40
N ALA A 12 2.96 5.38 15.75
CA ALA A 12 2.43 6.20 14.66
C ALA A 12 2.30 5.41 13.35
N SER A 13 3.08 4.34 13.18
CA SER A 13 3.08 3.52 11.98
C SER A 13 3.40 2.06 12.31
N TYR A 14 2.99 1.17 11.41
CA TYR A 14 3.36 -0.24 11.44
C TYR A 14 3.95 -0.63 10.08
N VAL A 15 5.26 -0.43 9.97
CA VAL A 15 6.04 -0.68 8.75
C VAL A 15 6.40 -2.16 8.68
N PRO A 16 6.29 -2.81 7.50
CA PRO A 16 6.71 -4.21 7.36
C PRO A 16 8.21 -4.38 7.63
N ALA A 17 8.61 -5.55 8.12
CA ALA A 17 10.02 -5.85 8.40
C ALA A 17 10.89 -5.90 7.13
N LEU A 18 10.27 -6.21 5.99
CA LEU A 18 10.89 -6.21 4.67
C LEU A 18 9.97 -5.47 3.71
N GLU A 19 10.49 -4.45 3.05
CA GLU A 19 9.71 -3.57 2.17
C GLU A 19 9.47 -4.22 0.82
N ALA A 20 8.48 -3.74 0.07
CA ALA A 20 8.29 -4.16 -1.32
C ALA A 20 9.52 -3.77 -2.15
N GLY A 21 10.06 -4.71 -2.91
CA GLY A 21 11.30 -4.50 -3.64
C GLY A 21 12.06 -5.76 -4.01
N SER A 22 13.10 -5.58 -4.82
CA SER A 22 13.98 -6.66 -5.26
C SER A 22 15.18 -6.77 -4.31
N TYR A 23 15.38 -7.95 -3.76
CA TYR A 23 16.45 -8.26 -2.83
C TYR A 23 17.39 -9.32 -3.39
N SER A 24 18.58 -9.38 -2.83
CA SER A 24 19.51 -10.46 -3.11
C SER A 24 20.07 -11.07 -1.83
N VAL A 25 20.03 -12.39 -1.75
CA VAL A 25 20.62 -13.19 -0.68
C VAL A 25 21.92 -13.78 -1.22
N SER A 26 23.03 -13.43 -0.57
CA SER A 26 24.34 -13.98 -0.87
C SER A 26 24.77 -14.89 0.27
N MET A 27 25.09 -16.14 -0.04
CA MET A 27 25.63 -17.12 0.90
C MET A 27 27.09 -17.40 0.55
N THR A 28 27.96 -17.30 1.54
CA THR A 28 29.35 -17.74 1.45
C THR A 28 29.56 -18.85 2.48
N GLN A 29 30.18 -19.94 2.06
CA GLN A 29 30.50 -21.07 2.92
C GLN A 29 31.96 -21.42 2.74
N THR A 30 32.67 -21.58 3.86
CA THR A 30 34.03 -22.11 3.86
C THR A 30 34.01 -23.49 4.51
N VAL A 31 34.35 -24.53 3.75
CA VAL A 31 34.46 -25.90 4.24
C VAL A 31 35.94 -26.22 4.42
N ARG A 32 36.33 -26.73 5.59
CA ARG A 32 37.72 -27.14 5.86
C ARG A 32 37.80 -28.64 6.10
N VAL A 33 38.65 -29.33 5.34
CA VAL A 33 38.91 -30.76 5.50
C VAL A 33 40.43 -30.97 5.46
N ALA A 34 40.96 -31.63 6.49
CA ALA A 34 42.39 -31.96 6.61
C ALA A 34 43.35 -30.75 6.35
N GLY A 35 42.97 -29.56 6.83
CA GLY A 35 43.78 -28.34 6.68
C GLY A 35 43.63 -27.62 5.32
N GLN A 36 42.92 -28.21 4.35
CA GLN A 36 42.55 -27.55 3.11
C GLN A 36 41.21 -26.84 3.27
N ALA A 37 41.13 -25.58 2.83
CA ALA A 37 39.90 -24.78 2.84
C ALA A 37 39.34 -24.67 1.42
N GLN A 38 38.04 -24.94 1.27
CA GLN A 38 37.29 -24.70 0.06
C GLN A 38 36.23 -23.65 0.31
N HIS A 39 36.13 -22.69 -0.60
CA HIS A 39 35.17 -21.60 -0.54
C HIS A 39 34.07 -21.81 -1.57
N PHE A 40 32.82 -21.69 -1.13
CA PHE A 40 31.63 -21.71 -1.96
C PHE A 40 30.92 -20.38 -1.80
N ALA A 41 30.43 -19.84 -2.90
CA ALA A 41 29.59 -18.66 -2.91
C ALA A 41 28.40 -18.89 -3.82
N THR A 42 27.22 -18.46 -3.39
CA THR A 42 26.05 -18.43 -4.25
C THR A 42 25.19 -17.22 -3.93
N GLN A 43 24.50 -16.72 -4.95
CA GLN A 43 23.61 -15.58 -4.84
C GLN A 43 22.26 -15.95 -5.41
N ARG A 44 21.19 -15.53 -4.74
CA ARG A 44 19.82 -15.63 -5.23
C ARG A 44 19.17 -14.26 -5.15
N THR A 45 18.25 -13.99 -6.06
CA THR A 45 17.41 -12.80 -6.05
C THR A 45 15.97 -13.22 -5.82
N PHE A 46 15.22 -12.37 -5.14
CA PHE A 46 13.78 -12.53 -4.97
C PHE A 46 13.12 -11.15 -4.92
N HIS A 47 11.82 -11.10 -5.17
CA HIS A 47 11.05 -9.87 -5.15
C HIS A 47 9.95 -9.98 -4.08
N VAL A 48 9.86 -8.97 -3.23
CA VAL A 48 8.77 -8.81 -2.27
C VAL A 48 7.71 -7.96 -2.96
N ALA A 49 6.56 -8.55 -3.24
CA ALA A 49 5.45 -7.85 -3.85
C ALA A 49 4.81 -6.87 -2.84
N GLY A 50 4.39 -5.70 -3.33
CA GLY A 50 3.53 -4.77 -2.60
C GLY A 50 2.33 -4.44 -3.46
N GLU A 51 1.16 -4.97 -3.08
CA GLU A 51 -0.10 -4.83 -3.82
C GLU A 51 -0.42 -3.35 -4.10
N ARG A 52 -0.82 -3.02 -5.34
CA ARG A 52 -1.03 -1.62 -5.74
C ARG A 52 -2.09 -1.35 -6.81
N PHE A 53 -2.74 -2.39 -7.34
CA PHE A 53 -3.68 -2.27 -8.45
C PHE A 53 -5.09 -2.74 -8.14
N VAL A 54 -5.22 -3.63 -7.13
CA VAL A 54 -6.49 -4.13 -6.64
C VAL A 54 -6.40 -4.14 -5.11
N LEU A 55 -7.44 -3.63 -4.46
CA LEU A 55 -7.66 -3.84 -3.03
C LEU A 55 -8.50 -5.10 -2.86
N ASN A 56 -7.93 -6.17 -2.30
CA ASN A 56 -8.68 -7.39 -2.06
C ASN A 56 -9.75 -7.13 -0.99
N PRO A 57 -11.04 -7.40 -1.25
CA PRO A 57 -12.08 -7.21 -0.24
C PRO A 57 -11.85 -8.00 1.06
N GLN A 58 -11.09 -9.10 1.02
CA GLN A 58 -10.73 -9.89 2.20
C GLN A 58 -9.72 -9.17 3.13
N ASP A 59 -9.02 -8.16 2.63
CA ASP A 59 -8.13 -7.33 3.44
C ASP A 59 -8.90 -6.29 4.25
N ILE A 60 -10.18 -6.08 3.96
CA ILE A 60 -11.06 -5.15 4.68
C ILE A 60 -11.70 -5.90 5.85
N TYR A 61 -11.33 -5.51 7.07
CA TYR A 61 -11.95 -6.02 8.29
C TYR A 61 -13.31 -5.35 8.55
N ALA A 62 -13.38 -4.03 8.41
CA ALA A 62 -14.59 -3.27 8.62
C ALA A 62 -14.57 -1.93 7.88
N VAL A 63 -15.75 -1.45 7.52
CA VAL A 63 -15.98 -0.10 7.00
C VAL A 63 -17.01 0.59 7.89
N PHE A 64 -16.77 1.85 8.21
CA PHE A 64 -17.70 2.64 8.98
C PHE A 64 -17.86 4.03 8.37
N PRO A 65 -19.09 4.53 8.12
CA PRO A 65 -20.37 3.84 8.33
C PRO A 65 -20.57 2.60 7.43
N PRO A 66 -21.28 1.55 7.91
CA PRO A 66 -21.62 0.41 7.06
C PRO A 66 -22.62 0.82 5.97
N ALA A 67 -22.51 0.18 4.80
CA ALA A 67 -23.43 0.39 3.69
C ALA A 67 -24.88 0.12 4.12
N GLY A 68 -25.78 1.05 3.79
CA GLY A 68 -27.21 0.95 4.14
C GLY A 68 -27.53 1.06 5.63
N SER A 69 -26.57 1.45 6.47
CA SER A 69 -26.84 1.67 7.89
C SER A 69 -27.78 2.86 8.13
N LEU A 70 -28.76 2.66 9.01
CA LEU A 70 -29.69 3.71 9.46
C LEU A 70 -29.16 4.28 10.77
N GLY A 71 -28.60 5.48 10.73
CA GLY A 71 -28.04 6.17 11.89
C GLY A 71 -27.63 7.60 11.56
N ASP A 72 -27.47 8.43 12.58
CA ASP A 72 -26.89 9.75 12.42
C ASP A 72 -25.36 9.63 12.32
N HIS A 73 -24.85 9.77 11.11
CA HIS A 73 -23.42 9.73 10.81
C HIS A 73 -22.82 11.13 10.59
N ALA A 74 -23.56 12.21 10.89
CA ALA A 74 -23.09 13.58 10.66
C ALA A 74 -21.81 13.92 11.44
N ASN A 75 -21.61 13.27 12.59
CA ASN A 75 -20.44 13.46 13.46
C ASN A 75 -19.44 12.29 13.39
N VAL A 76 -19.53 11.44 12.37
CA VAL A 76 -18.63 10.31 12.16
C VAL A 76 -17.58 10.70 11.15
N LEU A 77 -16.31 10.43 11.47
CA LEU A 77 -15.25 10.41 10.46
C LEU A 77 -15.25 9.03 9.77
N PRO A 78 -15.60 8.94 8.48
CA PRO A 78 -15.61 7.66 7.79
C PRO A 78 -14.21 7.04 7.77
N HIS A 79 -14.15 5.73 7.94
CA HIS A 79 -12.88 5.00 8.01
C HIS A 79 -13.02 3.54 7.58
N ILE A 80 -11.88 2.96 7.22
CA ILE A 80 -11.72 1.55 6.88
C ILE A 80 -10.71 0.94 7.86
N ILE A 81 -11.02 -0.24 8.37
CA ILE A 81 -10.13 -1.06 9.18
C ILE A 81 -9.65 -2.23 8.29
N PHE A 82 -8.34 -2.40 8.17
CA PHE A 82 -7.74 -3.49 7.42
C PHE A 82 -7.36 -4.66 8.34
N THR A 83 -7.40 -5.89 7.83
CA THR A 83 -6.89 -7.08 8.52
C THR A 83 -5.36 -7.07 8.55
N ASN A 84 -4.72 -6.61 7.47
CA ASN A 84 -3.29 -6.38 7.40
C ASN A 84 -2.93 -4.98 7.91
N GLY A 85 -2.34 -4.91 9.11
CA GLY A 85 -1.92 -3.65 9.72
C GLY A 85 -0.76 -2.95 9.02
N THR A 86 0.01 -3.63 8.17
CA THR A 86 1.14 -3.00 7.45
C THR A 86 0.74 -2.39 6.12
N LEU A 87 -0.43 -2.74 5.57
CA LEU A 87 -0.88 -2.35 4.23
C LEU A 87 -0.74 -0.84 3.94
N PRO A 88 -1.12 0.09 4.85
CA PRO A 88 -0.94 1.52 4.59
C PRO A 88 0.53 1.94 4.41
N TRP A 89 1.48 1.19 4.96
CA TRP A 89 2.93 1.49 4.96
C TRP A 89 3.75 0.52 4.10
N GLU A 90 3.13 -0.36 3.33
CA GLU A 90 3.83 -1.27 2.40
C GLU A 90 4.41 -0.54 1.18
N ARG A 91 3.89 0.65 0.89
CA ARG A 91 4.42 1.57 -0.11
C ARG A 91 4.51 2.97 0.49
N ASP A 92 5.30 3.83 -0.16
CA ASP A 92 5.54 5.21 0.27
C ASP A 92 4.87 6.17 -0.71
N ALA A 93 3.93 7.00 -0.22
CA ALA A 93 3.32 8.05 -1.02
C ALA A 93 4.34 9.13 -1.43
N GLN A 94 5.39 9.33 -0.63
CA GLN A 94 6.43 10.32 -0.87
C GLN A 94 7.82 9.68 -0.84
N ARG A 95 8.29 9.23 -2.01
CA ARG A 95 9.62 8.61 -2.14
C ARG A 95 10.71 9.44 -1.44
N GLY A 96 11.49 8.76 -0.60
CA GLY A 96 12.64 9.35 0.09
C GLY A 96 12.29 10.10 1.37
N ASN A 97 11.05 10.02 1.86
CA ASN A 97 10.72 10.52 3.19
C ASN A 97 11.15 9.51 4.27
N ALA A 98 11.81 10.00 5.33
CA ALA A 98 12.19 9.19 6.48
C ALA A 98 10.97 8.85 7.35
N GLU A 99 9.98 9.73 7.40
CA GLU A 99 8.71 9.50 8.07
C GLU A 99 7.77 8.77 7.10
N ARG A 100 7.87 7.43 7.04
CA ARG A 100 7.07 6.55 6.16
C ARG A 100 5.60 6.97 6.13
N THR A 101 5.16 7.57 5.03
CA THR A 101 3.79 8.07 4.89
C THR A 101 2.87 7.00 4.32
N PRO A 102 1.63 6.90 4.83
CA PRO A 102 0.61 6.05 4.24
C PRO A 102 0.44 6.30 2.74
N TRP A 103 0.35 5.24 1.94
CA TRP A 103 0.12 5.36 0.49
C TRP A 103 -1.35 5.28 0.07
N LEU A 104 -2.23 4.96 1.02
CA LEU A 104 -3.68 4.86 0.81
C LEU A 104 -4.40 6.10 1.34
N ALA A 105 -5.47 6.49 0.66
CA ALA A 105 -6.39 7.54 1.08
C ALA A 105 -7.84 7.04 0.94
N LEU A 106 -8.71 7.50 1.83
CA LEU A 106 -10.16 7.32 1.72
C LEU A 106 -10.78 8.60 1.16
N LEU A 107 -11.33 8.52 -0.05
CA LEU A 107 -12.07 9.62 -0.66
C LEU A 107 -13.56 9.42 -0.44
N LEU A 108 -14.26 10.50 -0.09
CA LEU A 108 -15.70 10.50 0.14
C LEU A 108 -16.36 11.29 -0.99
N PHE A 109 -17.28 10.63 -1.68
CA PHE A 109 -18.08 11.22 -2.74
C PHE A 109 -19.52 11.33 -2.28
N ASP A 110 -20.18 12.41 -2.68
CA ASP A 110 -21.62 12.52 -2.51
C ASP A 110 -22.38 11.65 -3.53
N GLU A 111 -23.69 11.55 -3.35
CA GLU A 111 -24.56 10.77 -4.23
C GLU A 111 -24.67 11.30 -5.66
N THR A 112 -24.34 12.58 -5.88
CA THR A 112 -24.35 13.24 -7.19
C THR A 112 -23.02 13.09 -7.94
N GLU A 113 -21.92 12.88 -7.21
CA GLU A 113 -20.57 12.66 -7.73
C GLU A 113 -20.34 11.19 -8.11
N ALA A 114 -20.79 10.25 -7.26
CA ALA A 114 -20.86 8.79 -7.42
C ALA A 114 -20.03 8.18 -8.59
N PRO A 115 -18.69 8.23 -8.55
CA PRO A 115 -17.87 7.71 -9.64
C PRO A 115 -17.96 6.18 -9.70
N SER A 116 -18.13 5.62 -10.89
CA SER A 116 -18.25 4.18 -11.08
C SER A 116 -16.87 3.51 -11.23
N PRO A 117 -16.55 2.48 -10.43
CA PRO A 117 -15.38 1.66 -10.65
C PRO A 117 -15.40 0.97 -12.01
N GLN A 118 -14.25 0.90 -12.67
CA GLN A 118 -14.03 0.19 -13.92
C GLN A 118 -12.78 -0.67 -13.79
N ASN A 119 -12.81 -1.89 -14.33
CA ASN A 119 -11.64 -2.75 -14.43
C ASN A 119 -11.09 -2.68 -15.84
N ILE A 120 -9.87 -2.18 -16.00
CA ILE A 120 -9.21 -2.06 -17.30
C ILE A 120 -7.83 -2.74 -17.25
N PRO A 121 -7.28 -3.18 -18.39
CA PRO A 121 -5.89 -3.64 -18.45
C PRO A 121 -4.92 -2.51 -18.09
N LEU A 122 -3.84 -2.84 -17.39
CA LEU A 122 -2.80 -1.89 -17.00
C LEU A 122 -2.20 -1.16 -18.21
N ASP A 123 -1.96 -1.83 -19.33
CA ASP A 123 -1.47 -1.19 -20.56
C ASP A 123 -2.44 -0.13 -21.10
N THR A 124 -3.75 -0.34 -20.93
CA THR A 124 -4.76 0.66 -21.32
C THR A 124 -4.66 1.90 -20.41
N LEU A 125 -4.46 1.68 -19.10
CA LEU A 125 -4.22 2.79 -18.16
C LEU A 125 -2.94 3.55 -18.54
N LEU A 126 -1.83 2.85 -18.77
CA LEU A 126 -0.52 3.45 -19.10
C LEU A 126 -0.51 4.17 -20.45
N ALA A 127 -1.35 3.75 -21.40
CA ALA A 127 -1.52 4.41 -22.68
C ALA A 127 -2.43 5.66 -22.62
N THR A 128 -3.06 5.94 -21.48
CA THR A 128 -3.97 7.08 -21.33
C THR A 128 -3.19 8.39 -21.44
N PRO A 129 -3.55 9.29 -22.38
CA PRO A 129 -2.84 10.55 -22.54
C PRO A 129 -2.89 11.42 -21.27
N ASN A 130 -1.78 12.07 -20.92
CA ASN A 130 -1.68 12.98 -19.75
C ASN A 130 -2.70 14.13 -19.75
N ARG A 131 -3.32 14.45 -20.89
CA ARG A 131 -4.40 15.43 -21.03
C ARG A 131 -5.77 14.90 -20.59
N THR A 132 -5.94 13.58 -20.57
CA THR A 132 -7.17 12.88 -20.22
C THR A 132 -7.16 12.52 -18.73
N ALA A 133 -6.06 11.94 -18.25
CA ALA A 133 -5.87 11.61 -16.85
C ALA A 133 -4.45 11.95 -16.40
N ARG A 134 -4.30 12.46 -15.17
CA ARG A 134 -3.00 12.70 -14.54
C ARG A 134 -2.60 11.44 -13.77
N LEU A 135 -1.84 10.55 -14.42
CA LEU A 135 -1.36 9.32 -13.81
C LEU A 135 0.07 9.49 -13.29
N PRO A 136 0.41 8.92 -12.13
CA PRO A 136 1.81 8.83 -11.73
C PRO A 136 2.57 7.92 -12.70
N ALA A 137 3.88 8.12 -12.82
CA ALA A 137 4.73 7.20 -13.56
C ALA A 137 4.73 5.82 -12.88
N ILE A 138 4.14 4.83 -13.54
CA ILE A 138 4.08 3.44 -13.09
C ILE A 138 5.11 2.63 -13.89
N THR A 139 5.94 1.89 -13.18
CA THR A 139 6.91 0.96 -13.76
C THR A 139 6.57 -0.45 -13.30
N LEU A 140 6.41 -1.40 -14.22
CA LEU A 140 6.09 -2.79 -13.88
C LEU A 140 7.14 -3.39 -12.94
N GLU A 141 6.66 -3.99 -11.85
CA GLU A 141 7.46 -4.75 -10.90
C GLU A 141 7.51 -6.24 -11.34
N PRO A 142 8.54 -7.01 -10.96
CA PRO A 142 8.62 -8.43 -11.28
C PRO A 142 7.33 -9.18 -10.94
N GLY A 143 6.77 -9.89 -11.93
CA GLY A 143 5.50 -10.62 -11.80
C GLY A 143 4.28 -9.85 -12.34
N GLN A 144 4.39 -8.54 -12.56
CA GLN A 144 3.33 -7.73 -13.17
C GLN A 144 3.41 -7.74 -14.69
N GLN A 145 2.26 -7.71 -15.35
CA GLN A 145 2.10 -7.70 -16.80
C GLN A 145 1.14 -6.59 -17.23
N GLY A 146 1.30 -6.12 -18.45
CA GLY A 146 0.42 -5.09 -19.02
C GLY A 146 -1.05 -5.52 -19.14
N SER A 147 -1.30 -6.83 -19.19
CA SER A 147 -2.64 -7.42 -19.19
C SER A 147 -3.30 -7.47 -17.82
N ASP A 148 -2.57 -7.21 -16.73
CA ASP A 148 -3.13 -7.24 -15.38
C ASP A 148 -4.26 -6.23 -15.26
N LEU A 149 -5.36 -6.62 -14.62
CA LEU A 149 -6.49 -5.74 -14.42
C LEU A 149 -6.24 -4.80 -13.25
N VAL A 150 -6.59 -3.54 -13.45
CA VAL A 150 -6.54 -2.49 -12.44
C VAL A 150 -7.91 -1.86 -12.29
N THR A 151 -8.30 -1.55 -11.06
CA THR A 151 -9.57 -0.86 -10.79
C THR A 151 -9.35 0.64 -10.78
N VAL A 152 -10.11 1.37 -11.59
CA VAL A 152 -10.03 2.83 -11.72
C VAL A 152 -11.40 3.47 -11.53
N ILE A 153 -11.41 4.74 -11.17
CA ILE A 153 -12.59 5.61 -11.18
C ILE A 153 -12.25 6.89 -11.94
N ASP A 154 -13.21 7.42 -12.69
CA ASP A 154 -13.09 8.72 -13.34
C ASP A 154 -13.67 9.81 -12.44
N VAL A 155 -12.85 10.80 -12.08
CA VAL A 155 -13.25 11.92 -11.21
C VAL A 155 -12.91 13.24 -11.90
N PRO A 156 -13.83 14.22 -11.97
CA PRO A 156 -13.52 15.54 -12.50
C PRO A 156 -12.31 16.16 -11.81
N GLN A 157 -11.39 16.73 -12.59
CA GLN A 157 -10.11 17.24 -12.06
C GLN A 157 -10.30 18.25 -10.92
N ALA A 158 -11.26 19.17 -11.06
CA ALA A 158 -11.53 20.19 -10.04
C ALA A 158 -12.00 19.57 -8.72
N LEU A 159 -12.81 18.51 -8.80
CA LEU A 159 -13.32 17.78 -7.64
C LEU A 159 -12.21 16.97 -6.97
N LEU A 160 -11.45 16.21 -7.76
CA LEU A 160 -10.33 15.42 -7.24
C LEU A 160 -9.31 16.33 -6.53
N ALA A 161 -9.03 17.51 -7.09
CA ALA A 161 -8.13 18.49 -6.50
C ALA A 161 -8.63 19.06 -5.16
N SER A 162 -9.94 19.14 -4.92
CA SER A 162 -10.47 19.59 -3.63
C SER A 162 -10.50 18.50 -2.56
N MET A 163 -10.38 17.23 -2.95
CA MET A 163 -10.41 16.08 -2.04
C MET A 163 -9.04 15.50 -1.72
N LEU A 164 -8.06 15.64 -2.62
CA LEU A 164 -6.74 15.04 -2.43
C LEU A 164 -5.99 15.67 -1.24
N PRO A 165 -5.36 14.85 -0.38
CA PRO A 165 -4.56 15.35 0.72
C PRO A 165 -3.28 16.02 0.21
N SER A 166 -2.81 17.03 0.95
CA SER A 166 -1.48 17.58 0.77
C SER A 166 -0.40 16.61 1.29
N ALA A 167 0.85 16.83 0.85
CA ALA A 167 1.98 16.02 1.31
C ALA A 167 2.16 16.03 2.85
N ALA A 168 1.85 17.14 3.51
CA ALA A 168 1.93 17.26 4.96
C ALA A 168 0.85 16.44 5.70
N GLU A 169 -0.29 16.21 5.04
CA GLU A 169 -1.45 15.52 5.61
C GLU A 169 -1.35 13.99 5.50
N LEU A 170 -0.53 13.47 4.57
CA LEU A 170 -0.38 12.03 4.34
C LEU A 170 -0.14 11.22 5.62
N ARG A 171 0.67 11.76 6.55
CA ARG A 171 0.99 11.11 7.83
C ARG A 171 -0.23 10.83 8.72
N TRP A 172 -1.36 11.50 8.48
CA TRP A 172 -2.57 11.42 9.30
C TRP A 172 -3.64 10.51 8.69
N LEU A 173 -3.41 9.95 7.50
CA LEU A 173 -4.41 9.14 6.79
C LEU A 173 -4.59 7.73 7.35
N ALA A 174 -3.62 7.23 8.13
CA ALA A 174 -3.70 5.93 8.77
C ALA A 174 -3.04 5.94 10.15
N HIS A 175 -3.50 5.05 11.03
CA HIS A 175 -2.92 4.80 12.34
C HIS A 175 -3.02 3.30 12.66
N VAL A 176 -2.25 2.84 13.63
CA VAL A 176 -2.38 1.50 14.20
C VAL A 176 -2.93 1.57 15.62
N ARG A 177 -3.68 0.54 15.99
CA ARG A 177 -4.25 0.37 17.33
C ARG A 177 -3.34 -0.49 18.21
#